data_AF-A0A3L7XXB0-F1
#
_entry.id   AF-A0A3L7XXB0-F1
#
_cell.length_a   1.000
_cell.length_b   1.000
_cell.length_c   1.000
_cell.angle_alpha   90.00
_cell.angle_beta   90.00
_cell.angle_gamma   90.00
#
_symmetry.space_group_name_H-M   'P 1'
#
loop_
_entity.id
_entity.type
_entity.pdbx_description
1 polymer ?
#
loop_
_entity_poly.entity_id
_entity_poly.type
_entity_poly.pdbx_seq_one_letter_code
_entity_poly.pdbx_strand_id
1 'polypeptide(L)'
;MIFDQLSEWPRYFSSAPWRLAFEYVLALKPDAADGRHALQGDDIYAMVMAHETGPAQQSVLEAHRTYIDIQATLHGTERLDWFALAGLQVQTAYDAKSDAAFFVHPGVAGAQLLL
;
A
#
# COMPACT_ATOMS: atom_id res chain seq x y z
N MET A 1 5.98 -1.77 8.83
CA MET A 1 6.50 -1.26 7.54
C MET A 1 7.74 -2.06 7.20
N ILE A 2 7.82 -2.60 5.99
CA ILE A 2 9.05 -3.10 5.38
C ILE A 2 9.21 -2.29 4.10
N PHE A 3 10.40 -1.74 3.88
CA PHE A 3 10.76 -1.06 2.63
C PHE A 3 12.03 -1.70 2.10
N ASP A 4 11.95 -2.23 0.88
CA ASP A 4 13.05 -2.90 0.21
C ASP A 4 12.78 -2.94 -1.30
N GLN A 5 13.75 -3.41 -2.08
CA GLN A 5 13.53 -3.76 -3.47
C GLN A 5 12.60 -4.97 -3.57
N LEU A 6 11.66 -4.94 -4.52
CA LEU A 6 10.68 -6.01 -4.68
C LEU A 6 11.35 -7.38 -4.86
N SER A 7 12.50 -7.46 -5.53
CA SER A 7 13.27 -8.71 -5.70
C SER A 7 13.77 -9.35 -4.40
N GLU A 8 13.85 -8.60 -3.30
CA GLU A 8 14.35 -9.08 -2.00
C GLU A 8 13.24 -9.71 -1.14
N TRP A 9 11.98 -9.72 -1.59
CA TRP A 9 10.85 -10.29 -0.86
C TRP A 9 11.09 -11.72 -0.29
N PRO A 10 11.82 -12.65 -0.95
CA PRO A 10 12.03 -14.00 -0.44
C PRO A 10 12.81 -14.06 0.88
N ARG A 11 13.49 -12.96 1.28
CA ARG A 11 14.22 -12.88 2.55
C ARG A 11 13.29 -12.75 3.76
N TYR A 12 12.08 -12.25 3.54
CA TYR A 12 11.12 -11.96 4.60
C TYR A 12 10.02 -13.02 4.69
N PHE A 13 9.64 -13.60 3.55
CA PHE A 13 8.45 -14.44 3.44
C PHE A 13 8.70 -15.70 2.61
N SER A 14 8.09 -16.82 2.99
CA SER A 14 8.30 -18.11 2.32
C SER A 14 7.02 -18.92 2.07
N SER A 15 5.88 -18.55 2.66
CA SER A 15 4.62 -19.29 2.48
C SER A 15 3.98 -19.05 1.10
N ALA A 16 3.05 -19.93 0.71
CA ALA A 16 2.39 -19.89 -0.59
C ALA A 16 1.60 -18.59 -0.87
N PRO A 17 0.85 -18.00 0.09
CA PRO A 17 0.17 -16.72 -0.14
C PRO A 17 1.11 -15.58 -0.57
N TRP A 18 2.28 -15.47 0.06
CA TRP A 18 3.27 -14.45 -0.29
C TRP A 18 3.85 -14.69 -1.68
N ARG A 19 4.15 -15.95 -2.02
CA ARG A 19 4.57 -16.31 -3.38
C ARG A 19 3.56 -15.86 -4.43
N LEU A 20 2.28 -16.17 -4.23
CA LEU A 20 1.21 -15.76 -5.15
C LEU A 20 1.17 -14.23 -5.33
N ALA A 21 1.20 -13.46 -4.24
CA ALA A 21 1.16 -12.01 -4.29
C ALA A 21 2.41 -11.41 -4.97
N PHE A 22 3.61 -11.80 -4.56
CA PHE A 22 4.85 -11.23 -5.08
C PHE A 22 5.15 -11.66 -6.52
N GLU A 23 4.88 -12.91 -6.90
CA GLU A 23 5.01 -13.35 -8.29
C GLU A 23 4.08 -12.57 -9.22
N TYR A 24 2.85 -12.28 -8.76
CA TYR A 24 1.92 -11.44 -9.53
C TYR A 24 2.44 -10.02 -9.70
N VAL A 25 2.86 -9.34 -8.62
CA VAL A 25 3.38 -7.96 -8.70
C VAL A 25 4.63 -7.89 -9.58
N LEU A 26 5.54 -8.86 -9.49
CA LEU A 26 6.75 -8.94 -10.32
C LEU A 26 6.45 -9.17 -11.81
N ALA A 27 5.31 -9.77 -12.14
CA ALA A 27 4.89 -10.02 -13.52
C ALA A 27 4.09 -8.86 -14.14
N LEU A 28 3.67 -7.88 -13.33
CA LEU A 28 2.95 -6.71 -13.83
C LEU A 28 3.84 -5.85 -14.73
N LYS A 29 3.20 -5.26 -15.73
CA LYS A 29 3.83 -4.33 -16.67
C LYS A 29 3.24 -2.93 -16.48
N PRO A 30 3.94 -1.86 -16.89
CA PRO A 30 3.43 -0.50 -16.84
C PRO A 30 2.07 -0.27 -17.53
N ASP A 31 1.71 -1.12 -18.49
CA ASP A 31 0.44 -1.07 -19.25
C ASP A 31 -0.64 -2.03 -18.71
N ALA A 32 -0.43 -2.59 -17.52
CA ALA A 32 -1.45 -3.40 -16.84
C ALA A 32 -2.76 -2.61 -16.69
N ALA A 33 -3.89 -3.29 -16.90
CA ALA A 33 -5.18 -2.64 -16.82
C ALA A 33 -5.50 -2.20 -15.38
N ASP A 34 -5.98 -0.97 -15.24
CA ASP A 34 -6.46 -0.44 -13.96
C ASP A 34 -7.62 -1.27 -13.39
N GLY A 35 -7.71 -1.27 -12.07
CA GLY A 35 -8.77 -1.88 -11.30
C GLY A 35 -8.32 -3.08 -10.48
N ARG A 36 -9.33 -3.83 -10.01
CA ARG A 36 -9.15 -4.95 -9.10
C ARG A 36 -8.91 -6.25 -9.87
N HIS A 37 -7.81 -6.92 -9.53
CA HIS A 37 -7.46 -8.24 -10.02
C HIS A 37 -7.51 -9.23 -8.86
N ALA A 38 -8.47 -10.15 -8.86
CA ALA A 38 -8.54 -11.18 -7.81
C ALA A 38 -7.50 -12.27 -8.07
N LEU A 39 -6.66 -12.57 -7.07
CA LEU A 39 -5.64 -13.64 -7.15
C LEU A 39 -6.13 -14.88 -6.37
N GLN A 40 -6.76 -14.66 -5.22
CA GLN A 40 -7.39 -15.68 -4.39
C GLN A 40 -8.66 -15.13 -3.74
N GLY A 41 -9.75 -15.06 -4.52
CA GLY A 41 -11.03 -14.54 -4.04
C GLY A 41 -10.88 -13.12 -3.49
N ASP A 42 -11.33 -12.90 -2.26
CA ASP A 42 -11.16 -11.64 -1.54
C ASP A 42 -9.95 -11.63 -0.60
N ASP A 43 -9.35 -12.78 -0.31
CA ASP A 43 -8.21 -12.90 0.61
C ASP A 43 -6.93 -12.25 0.04
N ILE A 44 -6.75 -12.35 -1.29
CA ILE A 44 -5.58 -11.80 -1.99
C ILE A 44 -6.05 -11.23 -3.33
N TYR A 45 -5.87 -9.93 -3.51
CA TYR A 45 -6.15 -9.23 -4.75
C TYR A 45 -5.14 -8.10 -4.96
N ALA A 46 -4.92 -7.72 -6.21
CA ALA A 46 -4.14 -6.54 -6.56
C ALA A 46 -5.08 -5.41 -6.99
N MET A 47 -4.77 -4.19 -6.58
CA MET A 47 -5.40 -2.98 -7.08
C MET A 47 -4.39 -2.23 -7.94
N VAL A 48 -4.58 -2.23 -9.26
CA VAL A 48 -3.74 -1.48 -10.20
C VAL A 48 -4.40 -0.13 -10.45
N MET A 49 -3.62 0.94 -10.34
CA MET A 49 -4.13 2.31 -10.46
C MET A 49 -3.13 3.18 -11.22
N ALA A 50 -3.65 4.11 -12.02
CA ALA A 50 -2.90 5.21 -12.60
C ALA A 50 -3.46 6.55 -12.10
N HIS A 51 -2.61 7.36 -11.49
CA HIS A 51 -2.96 8.71 -11.00
C HIS A 51 -1.78 9.67 -11.09
N GLU A 52 -2.09 10.97 -11.10
CA GLU A 52 -1.09 12.01 -10.91
C GLU A 52 -0.81 12.22 -9.42
N THR A 53 0.46 12.33 -9.05
CA THR A 53 0.83 12.62 -7.67
C THR A 53 0.51 14.07 -7.31
N GLY A 54 0.17 14.29 -6.03
CA GLY A 54 -0.19 15.59 -5.49
C GLY A 54 0.69 16.05 -4.34
N PRO A 55 0.44 17.26 -3.79
CA PRO A 55 1.09 17.73 -2.58
C PRO A 55 0.82 16.80 -1.39
N ALA A 56 1.85 16.46 -0.61
CA ALA A 56 1.69 15.55 0.55
C ALA A 56 0.66 16.07 1.57
N GLN A 57 0.54 17.38 1.73
CA GLN A 57 -0.42 17.99 2.67
C GLN A 57 -1.88 17.75 2.28
N GLN A 58 -2.14 17.33 1.05
CA GLN A 58 -3.47 16.95 0.56
C GLN A 58 -3.68 15.43 0.56
N SER A 59 -2.66 14.65 0.94
CA SER A 59 -2.78 13.20 1.03
C SER A 59 -3.66 12.79 2.22
N VAL A 60 -4.29 11.63 2.07
CA VAL A 60 -5.12 11.02 3.10
C VAL A 60 -4.25 10.05 3.89
N LEU A 61 -4.23 10.21 5.22
CA LEU A 61 -3.55 9.27 6.11
C LEU A 61 -4.54 8.20 6.56
N GLU A 62 -4.27 6.95 6.21
CA GLU A 62 -5.13 5.81 6.51
C GLU A 62 -4.39 4.64 7.16
N ALA A 63 -5.14 3.71 7.75
CA ALA A 63 -4.62 2.44 8.25
C ALA A 63 -5.66 1.33 8.17
N HIS A 64 -5.18 0.12 7.90
CA HIS A 64 -5.97 -1.10 7.75
C HIS A 64 -5.82 -2.04 8.95
N ARG A 65 -6.76 -2.98 9.14
CA ARG A 65 -6.71 -3.99 10.21
C ARG A 65 -6.83 -5.43 9.71
N THR A 66 -7.47 -5.62 8.57
CA THR A 66 -7.74 -6.94 7.98
C THR A 66 -6.71 -7.28 6.92
N TYR A 67 -6.39 -6.31 6.05
CA TYR A 67 -5.40 -6.47 4.99
C TYR A 67 -4.05 -5.87 5.37
N ILE A 68 -3.01 -6.39 4.72
CA ILE A 68 -1.66 -5.82 4.70
C ILE A 68 -1.38 -5.40 3.27
N ASP A 69 -0.83 -4.20 3.11
CA ASP A 69 -0.52 -3.67 1.78
C ASP A 69 0.88 -4.06 1.32
N ILE A 70 0.95 -4.43 0.04
CA ILE A 70 2.19 -4.48 -0.74
C ILE A 70 2.07 -3.37 -1.79
N GLN A 71 2.76 -2.26 -1.55
CA GLN A 71 2.74 -1.10 -2.45
C GLN A 71 4.03 -1.07 -3.28
N ALA A 72 3.87 -0.95 -4.60
CA ALA A 72 4.97 -0.86 -5.56
C ALA A 72 4.58 0.03 -6.73
N THR A 73 5.49 0.89 -7.17
CA THR A 73 5.30 1.74 -8.35
C THR A 73 5.73 0.98 -9.61
N LEU A 74 4.79 0.75 -10.52
CA LEU A 74 5.07 0.07 -11.80
C LEU A 74 5.80 0.99 -12.80
N HIS A 75 5.48 2.28 -12.77
CA HIS A 75 6.06 3.29 -13.65
C HIS A 75 5.94 4.68 -13.02
N GLY A 76 6.97 5.51 -13.18
CA GLY A 76 7.04 6.84 -12.56
C GLY A 76 7.68 6.79 -11.18
N THR A 77 7.28 7.72 -10.32
CA THR A 77 7.84 7.85 -8.97
C THR A 77 6.76 8.38 -8.03
N GLU A 78 6.64 7.80 -6.85
CA GLU A 78 5.68 8.22 -5.82
C GLU A 78 6.37 8.40 -4.48
N ARG A 79 6.01 9.48 -3.75
CA ARG A 79 6.41 9.62 -2.35
C ARG A 79 5.33 9.02 -1.46
N LEU A 80 5.73 8.12 -0.58
CA LEU A 80 4.88 7.62 0.49
C LEU A 80 5.37 8.12 1.85
N ASP A 81 4.51 8.86 2.53
CA ASP A 81 4.75 9.31 3.90
C ASP A 81 4.16 8.29 4.88
N TRP A 82 4.99 7.81 5.82
CA TRP A 82 4.57 6.86 6.84
C TRP A 82 4.64 7.49 8.23
N PHE A 83 3.65 7.15 9.06
CA PHE A 83 3.54 7.61 10.43
C PHE A 83 3.28 6.42 11.35
N ALA A 84 3.86 6.43 12.54
CA ALA A 84 3.48 5.48 13.58
C ALA A 84 2.05 5.78 14.01
N LEU A 85 1.22 4.73 14.11
CA LEU A 85 -0.19 4.89 14.49
C LEU A 85 -0.38 5.51 15.89
N ALA A 86 0.56 5.24 16.80
CA ALA A 86 0.54 5.79 18.15
C ALA A 86 0.65 7.32 18.13
N GLY A 87 -0.35 7.99 18.69
CA GLY A 87 -0.39 9.45 18.79
C GLY A 87 -1.10 10.16 17.63
N LEU A 88 -1.55 9.45 16.60
CA LEU A 88 -2.37 10.05 15.55
C LEU A 88 -3.78 10.35 16.04
N GLN A 89 -4.31 11.51 15.63
CA GLN A 89 -5.69 11.87 15.87
C GLN A 89 -6.60 11.25 14.82
N VAL A 90 -7.58 10.46 15.24
CA VAL A 90 -8.61 9.88 14.35
C VAL A 90 -9.46 11.01 13.78
N GLN A 91 -9.55 11.06 12.45
CA GLN A 91 -10.47 11.94 11.71
C GLN A 91 -11.76 11.19 11.37
N THR A 92 -11.65 9.94 10.93
CA THR A 92 -12.77 9.04 10.65
C THR A 92 -12.50 7.71 11.33
N ALA A 93 -13.46 7.26 12.15
CA ALA A 93 -13.35 5.98 12.85
C ALA A 93 -13.26 4.81 11.88
N TYR A 94 -12.69 3.70 12.35
CA TYR A 94 -12.55 2.48 11.57
C TYR A 94 -13.90 1.95 11.07
N ASP A 95 -13.97 1.67 9.78
CA ASP A 95 -15.09 0.99 9.13
C ASP A 95 -14.65 -0.42 8.68
N ALA A 96 -15.37 -1.45 9.15
CA ALA A 96 -15.03 -2.84 8.86
C ALA A 96 -15.34 -3.26 7.41
N LYS A 97 -16.20 -2.51 6.70
CA LYS A 97 -16.57 -2.82 5.33
C LYS A 97 -15.51 -2.33 4.34
N SER A 98 -14.92 -1.16 4.58
CA SER A 98 -13.78 -0.65 3.81
C SER A 98 -12.41 -1.03 4.38
N ASP A 99 -12.38 -1.66 5.55
CA ASP A 99 -11.17 -1.96 6.33
C ASP A 99 -10.27 -0.73 6.55
N ALA A 100 -10.83 0.44 6.79
CA ALA A 100 -10.05 1.68 6.84
C ALA A 100 -10.46 2.57 8.02
N ALA A 101 -9.47 3.21 8.63
CA ALA A 101 -9.62 4.37 9.49
C ALA A 101 -8.79 5.52 8.92
N PHE A 102 -9.27 6.76 9.06
CA PHE A 102 -8.59 7.95 8.54
C PHE A 102 -8.14 8.86 9.69
N PHE A 103 -7.00 9.53 9.50
CA PHE A 103 -6.34 10.32 10.53
C PHE A 103 -6.06 11.74 10.04
N VAL A 104 -6.05 12.68 10.99
CA VAL A 104 -5.61 14.05 10.72
C VAL A 104 -4.12 14.01 10.36
N HIS A 105 -3.76 14.56 9.21
CA HIS A 105 -2.37 14.63 8.76
C HIS A 105 -1.54 15.54 9.70
N PRO A 106 -0.57 15.02 10.46
CA PRO A 106 0.11 15.81 11.51
C PRO A 106 1.26 16.67 10.97
N GLY A 107 1.48 16.66 9.65
CA GLY A 107 2.40 17.56 8.94
C GLY A 107 3.74 16.92 8.63
N VAL A 108 4.48 16.45 9.65
CA VAL A 108 5.83 15.87 9.47
C VAL A 108 5.78 14.36 9.60
N ALA A 109 6.15 13.66 8.51
CA ALA A 109 6.21 12.21 8.45
C ALA A 109 7.27 11.60 9.39
N GLY A 110 6.97 10.43 9.94
CA GLY A 110 7.94 9.65 10.70
C GLY A 110 8.99 9.00 9.80
N ALA A 111 8.60 8.65 8.57
CA ALA A 111 9.49 8.25 7.50
C ALA A 111 8.91 8.68 6.14
N GLN A 112 9.78 8.95 5.17
CA GLN A 112 9.41 9.27 3.79
C GLN A 112 10.11 8.30 2.87
N LEU A 113 9.36 7.66 1.99
CA LEU A 113 9.85 6.70 1.01
C LEU A 113 9.62 7.28 -0.39
N LEU A 114 10.61 7.10 -1.26
CA LEU A 114 10.47 7.39 -2.68
C LEU A 114 10.45 6.03 -3.40
N LEU A 115 9.29 5.67 -3.93
CA LEU A 115 9.02 4.44 -4.67
C LEU A 115 9.27 4.66 -6.16
#